data_AF-A0A258AUQ4-F1
#
_entry.id   AF-A0A258AUQ4-F1
#
_cell.length_a   1.000
_cell.length_b   1.000
_cell.length_c   1.000
_cell.angle_alpha   90.00
_cell.angle_beta   90.00
_cell.angle_gamma   90.00
#
_symmetry.space_group_name_H-M   'P 1'
#
loop_
_entity.id
_entity.type
_entity.pdbx_description
1 polymer ?
#
loop_
_entity_poly.entity_id
_entity_poly.type
_entity_poly.pdbx_seq_one_letter_code
_entity_poly.pdbx_strand_id
1 'polypeptide(L)'
;MPTTEKLPLEIVRDWFKGVEEPARGVMALFVMVRIQDPDGLASWEDVFCEWLSARLDYFKHLGRTLQVRGLIDFILAEMGSDQYWEHALNKQLEMIEHEQTPKMVRQMVNKHLPAMPKAKEVWFQTAESWEDLRSNYLTDERLWMWEREMERRFSPV
;
A
#
# COMPACT_ATOMS: atom_id res chain seq x y z
N MET A 1 -29.88 10.26 -12.38
CA MET A 1 -29.56 10.45 -10.94
C MET A 1 -28.05 10.37 -10.81
N PRO A 2 -27.37 11.28 -10.09
CA PRO A 2 -25.93 11.17 -9.94
C PRO A 2 -25.66 10.01 -8.97
N THR A 3 -25.15 8.88 -9.45
CA THR A 3 -24.56 7.88 -8.57
C THR A 3 -23.35 8.53 -7.91
N THR A 4 -23.43 8.67 -6.60
CA THR A 4 -22.38 9.11 -5.66
C THR A 4 -21.31 8.02 -5.55
N GLU A 5 -20.82 7.54 -6.69
CA GLU A 5 -19.73 6.58 -6.71
C GLU A 5 -18.44 7.34 -6.37
N LYS A 6 -17.84 6.97 -5.23
CA LYS A 6 -16.53 7.50 -4.82
C LYS A 6 -15.52 7.34 -5.94
N LEU A 7 -14.60 8.30 -6.07
CA LEU A 7 -13.55 8.20 -7.06
C LEU A 7 -12.64 7.00 -6.74
N PRO A 8 -12.09 6.28 -7.74
CA PRO A 8 -11.29 5.08 -7.46
C PRO A 8 -10.12 5.28 -6.47
N LEU A 9 -9.36 6.38 -6.56
CA LEU A 9 -8.33 6.72 -5.56
C LEU A 9 -8.90 7.00 -4.16
N GLU A 10 -10.12 7.53 -4.04
CA GLU A 10 -10.76 7.72 -2.73
C GLU A 10 -11.10 6.37 -2.08
N ILE A 11 -11.50 5.38 -2.89
CA ILE A 11 -11.73 4.00 -2.44
C ILE A 11 -10.43 3.41 -1.88
N VAL A 12 -9.32 3.54 -2.61
CA VAL A 12 -7.98 3.09 -2.15
C VAL A 12 -7.55 3.82 -0.88
N ARG A 13 -7.72 5.15 -0.83
CA ARG A 13 -7.36 5.95 0.35
C ARG A 13 -8.15 5.56 1.59
N ASP A 14 -9.47 5.39 1.44
CA ASP A 14 -10.34 5.07 2.56
C ASP A 14 -10.02 3.66 3.09
N TRP A 15 -9.72 2.69 2.21
CA TRP A 15 -9.17 1.39 2.61
C TRP A 15 -7.84 1.54 3.34
N PHE A 16 -6.88 2.28 2.77
CA PHE A 16 -5.55 2.46 3.35
C PHE A 16 -5.59 3.05 4.77
N LYS A 17 -6.51 3.99 5.05
CA LYS A 17 -6.72 4.55 6.39
C LYS A 17 -7.19 3.50 7.41
N GLY A 18 -7.86 2.44 6.96
CA GLY A 18 -8.30 1.32 7.79
C GLY A 18 -7.24 0.24 8.00
N VAL A 19 -6.09 0.30 7.32
CA VAL A 19 -4.99 -0.65 7.51
C VAL A 19 -4.33 -0.44 8.86
N GLU A 20 -4.11 -1.53 9.60
CA GLU A 20 -3.46 -1.50 10.92
C GLU A 20 -1.92 -1.40 10.80
N GLU A 21 -1.29 -0.88 11.85
CA GLU A 21 0.17 -0.92 11.97
C GLU A 21 0.66 -2.34 12.29
N PRO A 22 1.83 -2.76 11.77
CA PRO A 22 2.80 -1.96 11.00
C PRO A 22 2.57 -1.98 9.48
N ALA A 23 1.56 -2.69 8.97
CA ALA A 23 1.38 -2.89 7.53
C ALA A 23 1.14 -1.57 6.79
N ARG A 24 0.42 -0.62 7.40
CA ARG A 24 0.14 0.69 6.81
C ARG A 24 1.41 1.48 6.51
N GLY A 25 2.32 1.63 7.49
CA GLY A 25 3.58 2.32 7.31
C GLY A 25 4.50 1.66 6.28
N VAL A 26 4.60 0.32 6.29
CA VAL A 26 5.37 -0.44 5.30
C VAL A 26 4.81 -0.26 3.89
N MET A 27 3.49 -0.37 3.73
CA MET A 27 2.84 -0.18 2.44
C MET A 27 3.13 1.21 1.86
N ALA A 28 2.93 2.26 2.66
CA ALA A 28 3.17 3.63 2.24
C ALA A 28 4.61 3.86 1.81
N LEU A 29 5.58 3.37 2.59
CA LEU A 29 7.00 3.43 2.26
C LEU A 29 7.29 2.76 0.91
N PHE A 30 6.86 1.50 0.74
CA PHE A 30 7.20 0.72 -0.44
C PHE A 30 6.53 1.24 -1.72
N VAL A 31 5.30 1.76 -1.61
CA VAL A 31 4.62 2.41 -2.72
C VAL A 31 5.32 3.72 -3.07
N MET A 32 5.53 4.61 -2.09
CA MET A 32 6.02 5.95 -2.36
C MET A 32 7.46 5.97 -2.88
N VAL A 33 8.37 5.14 -2.33
CA VAL A 33 9.75 5.03 -2.84
C VAL A 33 9.81 4.69 -4.33
N ARG A 34 8.81 4.00 -4.87
CA ARG A 34 8.74 3.63 -6.30
C ARG A 34 8.08 4.68 -7.17
N ILE A 35 7.30 5.58 -6.58
CA ILE A 35 6.54 6.60 -7.31
C ILE A 35 7.29 7.93 -7.33
N GLN A 36 7.90 8.29 -6.21
CA GLN A 36 8.51 9.60 -6.01
C GLN A 36 9.71 9.47 -5.06
N ASP A 37 10.79 10.15 -5.40
CA ASP A 37 11.88 10.39 -4.45
C ASP A 37 11.38 11.43 -3.43
N PRO A 38 11.25 11.10 -2.15
CA PRO A 38 10.61 11.98 -1.19
C PRO A 38 11.59 13.02 -0.70
N ASP A 39 11.18 14.28 -0.82
CA ASP A 39 11.86 15.38 -0.15
C ASP A 39 11.34 15.52 1.28
N GLY A 40 12.20 15.22 2.26
CA GLY A 40 12.03 15.67 3.64
C GLY A 40 11.73 14.61 4.71
N LEU A 41 11.33 15.10 5.89
CA LEU A 41 11.09 14.32 7.12
C LEU A 41 9.62 13.91 7.30
N ALA A 42 8.78 14.02 6.26
CA ALA A 42 7.36 13.72 6.35
C ALA A 42 7.11 12.21 6.54
N SER A 43 6.05 11.87 7.26
CA SER A 43 5.62 10.47 7.38
C SER A 43 5.25 9.93 6.01
N TRP A 44 5.75 8.75 5.66
CA TRP A 44 5.40 8.07 4.41
C TRP A 44 3.90 7.88 4.24
N GLU A 45 3.19 7.63 5.33
CA GLU A 45 1.73 7.47 5.35
C GLU A 45 1.02 8.77 4.97
N ASP A 46 1.48 9.91 5.48
CA ASP A 46 0.92 11.22 5.17
C ASP A 46 1.17 11.56 3.70
N VAL A 47 2.42 11.38 3.24
CA VAL A 47 2.81 11.59 1.84
C VAL A 47 1.95 10.73 0.91
N PHE A 48 1.75 9.46 1.25
CA PHE A 48 0.92 8.56 0.45
C PHE A 48 -0.55 8.98 0.46
N CYS A 49 -1.11 9.35 1.62
CA CYS A 49 -2.48 9.85 1.72
C CYS A 49 -2.72 11.13 0.92
N GLU A 50 -1.77 12.06 0.96
CA GLU A 50 -1.80 13.30 0.17
C GLU A 50 -1.73 12.98 -1.33
N TRP A 51 -0.84 12.08 -1.72
CA TRP A 51 -0.69 11.65 -3.10
C TRP A 51 -1.96 11.00 -3.67
N LEU A 52 -2.65 10.19 -2.86
CA LEU A 52 -3.97 9.61 -3.19
C LEU A 52 -5.09 10.67 -3.26
N SER A 53 -4.95 11.79 -2.55
CA SER A 53 -5.95 12.86 -2.46
C SER A 53 -5.74 13.99 -3.47
N ALA A 54 -4.75 13.86 -4.36
CA ALA A 54 -4.46 14.88 -5.36
C ALA A 54 -5.67 15.15 -6.28
N ARG A 55 -5.90 16.42 -6.60
CA ARG A 55 -6.92 16.81 -7.59
C ARG A 55 -6.37 16.54 -8.99
N LEU A 56 -6.98 15.61 -9.71
CA LEU A 56 -6.53 15.15 -11.02
C LEU A 56 -7.66 15.25 -12.05
N ASP A 57 -7.30 15.41 -13.32
CA ASP A 57 -8.21 15.09 -14.41
C ASP A 57 -8.49 13.58 -14.46
N TYR A 58 -9.57 13.18 -15.13
CA TYR A 58 -10.03 11.79 -15.05
C TYR A 58 -9.03 10.79 -15.67
N PHE A 59 -8.30 11.16 -16.71
CA PHE A 59 -7.25 10.32 -17.30
C PHE A 59 -6.11 10.06 -16.31
N LYS A 60 -5.59 11.12 -15.68
CA LYS A 60 -4.53 10.99 -14.65
C LYS A 60 -5.04 10.23 -13.43
N HIS A 61 -6.31 10.40 -13.07
CA HIS A 61 -6.92 9.68 -11.96
C HIS A 61 -6.97 8.17 -12.21
N LEU A 62 -7.36 7.74 -13.42
CA LEU A 62 -7.31 6.32 -13.81
C LEU A 62 -5.89 5.79 -13.81
N GLY A 63 -4.96 6.47 -14.49
CA GLY A 63 -3.56 6.04 -14.57
C GLY A 63 -2.93 5.88 -13.18
N ARG A 64 -3.22 6.80 -12.27
CA ARG A 64 -2.77 6.73 -10.87
C ARG A 64 -3.42 5.58 -10.11
N THR A 65 -4.70 5.30 -10.34
CA THR A 65 -5.41 4.17 -9.74
C THR A 65 -4.80 2.84 -10.18
N LEU A 66 -4.51 2.69 -11.48
CA LEU A 66 -3.87 1.48 -12.01
C LEU A 66 -2.45 1.31 -11.45
N GLN A 67 -1.70 2.40 -11.35
CA GLN A 67 -0.35 2.40 -10.77
C GLN A 67 -0.36 1.93 -9.32
N VAL A 68 -1.21 2.52 -8.46
CA VAL A 68 -1.26 2.13 -7.05
C VAL A 68 -1.77 0.71 -6.87
N ARG A 69 -2.77 0.29 -7.67
CA ARG A 69 -3.29 -1.07 -7.65
C ARG A 69 -2.17 -2.09 -7.93
N GLY A 70 -1.42 -1.89 -9.01
CA GLY A 70 -0.33 -2.78 -9.40
C GLY A 70 0.84 -2.79 -8.39
N LEU A 71 1.15 -1.65 -7.78
CA LEU A 71 2.20 -1.58 -6.76
C LEU A 71 1.80 -2.31 -5.48
N ILE A 72 0.55 -2.14 -5.02
CA ILE A 72 0.05 -2.86 -3.84
C ILE A 72 0.00 -4.37 -4.13
N ASP A 73 -0.52 -4.78 -5.29
CA ASP A 73 -0.53 -6.19 -5.72
C ASP A 73 0.89 -6.79 -5.69
N PHE A 74 1.86 -6.06 -6.23
CA PHE A 74 3.26 -6.48 -6.26
C PHE A 74 3.85 -6.64 -4.84
N ILE A 75 3.65 -5.65 -3.96
CA ILE A 75 4.19 -5.66 -2.59
C ILE A 75 3.58 -6.80 -1.76
N LEU A 76 2.26 -6.98 -1.86
CA LEU A 76 1.56 -8.03 -1.16
C LEU A 76 1.97 -9.41 -1.66
N ALA A 77 2.22 -9.58 -2.96
CA ALA A 77 2.75 -10.83 -3.51
C ALA A 77 4.19 -11.12 -3.03
N GLU A 78 5.05 -10.11 -2.97
CA GLU A 78 6.44 -10.24 -2.51
C GLU A 78 6.52 -10.68 -1.04
N MET A 79 5.66 -10.12 -0.19
CA MET A 79 5.67 -10.34 1.27
C MET A 79 4.53 -11.26 1.76
N GLY A 80 3.78 -11.86 0.84
CA GLY A 80 2.55 -12.62 1.13
C GLY A 80 2.74 -14.11 1.33
N SER A 81 3.96 -14.57 1.63
CA SER A 81 4.24 -15.99 1.82
C SER A 81 4.88 -16.27 3.18
N ASP A 82 4.56 -17.42 3.76
CA ASP A 82 5.21 -17.88 5.00
C ASP A 82 6.73 -17.94 4.86
N GLN A 83 7.21 -18.40 3.70
CA GLN A 83 8.64 -18.46 3.38
C GLN A 83 9.31 -17.08 3.45
N TYR A 84 8.66 -16.01 2.97
CA TYR A 84 9.18 -14.66 3.11
C TYR A 84 9.35 -14.28 4.58
N TRP A 85 8.34 -14.56 5.41
CA TRP A 85 8.36 -14.22 6.83
C TRP A 85 9.38 -15.04 7.63
N GLU A 86 9.56 -16.32 7.29
CA GLU A 86 10.62 -17.16 7.85
C GLU A 86 12.00 -16.62 7.47
N HIS A 87 12.20 -16.27 6.20
CA HIS A 87 13.45 -15.66 5.73
C HIS A 87 13.73 -14.32 6.41
N ALA A 88 12.71 -13.47 6.55
CA ALA A 88 12.81 -12.19 7.26
C ALA A 88 13.19 -12.40 8.73
N LEU A 89 12.57 -13.36 9.41
CA LEU A 89 12.91 -13.70 10.80
C LEU A 89 14.35 -14.18 10.93
N ASN A 90 14.78 -15.10 10.06
CA ASN A 90 16.15 -15.63 10.07
C ASN A 90 17.18 -14.51 9.87
N LYS A 91 16.93 -13.58 8.93
CA LYS A 91 17.79 -12.40 8.76
C LYS A 91 17.89 -11.54 10.01
N GLN A 92 16.78 -11.32 10.73
CA GLN A 92 16.81 -10.56 11.97
C GLN A 92 17.61 -11.29 13.07
N LEU A 93 17.48 -12.62 13.16
CA LEU A 93 18.28 -13.43 14.08
C LEU A 93 19.78 -13.39 13.75
N GLU A 94 20.14 -13.54 12.47
CA GLU A 94 21.53 -13.40 12.01
C GLU A 94 22.13 -12.04 12.37
N MET A 95 21.36 -10.95 12.25
CA MET A 95 21.80 -9.61 12.65
C MET A 95 22.08 -9.51 14.16
N ILE A 96 21.34 -10.21 15.01
CA ILE A 96 21.58 -10.23 16.46
C ILE A 96 22.85 -11.02 16.78
N GLU A 97 23.04 -12.16 16.13
CA GLU A 97 24.16 -13.09 16.38
C GLU A 97 25.49 -12.58 15.82
N HIS A 98 25.46 -11.78 14.74
CA HIS A 98 26.67 -11.28 14.11
C HIS A 98 27.37 -10.22 14.98
N GLU A 99 28.60 -10.51 15.43
CA GLU A 99 29.34 -9.68 16.38
C GLU A 99 29.59 -8.25 15.87
N GLN A 100 29.75 -8.08 14.55
CA GLN A 100 29.98 -6.78 13.90
C GLN A 100 28.72 -5.91 13.77
N THR A 101 27.52 -6.45 14.04
CA THR A 101 26.30 -5.65 13.98
C THR A 101 26.34 -4.55 15.05
N PRO A 102 26.10 -3.27 14.72
CA PRO A 102 26.10 -2.20 15.71
C PRO A 102 25.15 -2.48 16.87
N LYS A 103 25.57 -2.17 18.10
CA LYS A 103 24.77 -2.44 19.33
C LYS A 103 23.36 -1.85 19.24
N MET A 104 23.22 -0.64 18.69
CA MET A 104 21.91 0.01 18.51
C MET A 104 21.00 -0.77 17.57
N VAL A 105 21.56 -1.33 16.48
CA VAL A 105 20.81 -2.17 15.55
C VAL A 105 20.37 -3.45 16.25
N ARG A 106 21.26 -4.14 16.97
CA ARG A 106 20.88 -5.34 17.76
C ARG A 106 19.78 -5.05 18.79
N GLN A 107 19.84 -3.91 19.47
CA GLN A 107 18.79 -3.49 20.42
C GLN A 107 17.45 -3.20 19.72
N MET A 108 17.49 -2.56 18.55
CA MET A 108 16.31 -2.32 17.73
C MET A 108 15.68 -3.64 17.29
N VAL A 109 16.48 -4.55 16.72
CA VAL A 109 15.99 -5.87 16.28
C VAL A 109 15.40 -6.67 17.45
N ASN A 110 16.09 -6.76 18.58
CA ASN A 110 15.58 -7.43 19.78
C ASN A 110 14.25 -6.85 20.29
N LYS A 111 14.01 -5.55 20.09
CA LYS A 111 12.75 -4.90 20.45
C LYS A 111 11.62 -5.26 19.48
N HIS A 112 11.91 -5.46 18.19
CA HIS A 112 10.91 -5.76 17.16
C HIS A 112 10.63 -7.25 16.98
N LEU A 113 11.59 -8.12 17.28
CA LEU A 113 11.47 -9.57 17.11
C LEU A 113 10.19 -10.15 17.76
N PRO A 114 9.81 -9.78 19.00
CA PRO A 114 8.60 -10.31 19.64
C PRO A 114 7.30 -9.88 18.94
N ALA A 115 7.32 -8.77 18.19
CA ALA A 115 6.16 -8.25 17.46
C ALA A 115 6.01 -8.87 16.06
N MET A 116 7.01 -9.61 15.56
CA MET A 116 6.99 -10.16 14.20
C MET A 116 5.80 -11.09 13.92
N PRO A 117 5.38 -12.01 14.83
CA PRO A 117 4.21 -12.85 14.57
C PRO A 117 2.93 -12.02 14.38
N LYS A 118 2.76 -10.96 15.19
CA LYS A 118 1.61 -10.06 15.04
C LYS A 118 1.70 -9.24 13.77
N ALA A 119 2.88 -8.74 13.41
CA ALA A 119 3.10 -8.02 12.16
C ALA A 119 2.77 -8.88 10.93
N LYS A 120 3.16 -10.17 10.96
CA LYS A 120 2.80 -11.17 9.94
C LYS A 120 1.28 -11.32 9.83
N GLU A 121 0.59 -11.52 10.95
CA GLU A 121 -0.87 -11.65 10.98
C GLU A 121 -1.57 -10.42 10.37
N VAL A 122 -1.17 -9.21 10.79
CA VAL A 122 -1.70 -7.95 10.27
C VAL A 122 -1.45 -7.82 8.77
N TRP A 123 -0.29 -8.26 8.30
CA TRP A 123 0.03 -8.25 6.87
C TRP A 123 -0.91 -9.14 6.05
N PHE A 124 -1.16 -10.37 6.50
CA PHE A 124 -2.10 -11.28 5.83
C PHE A 124 -3.53 -10.74 5.84
N GLN A 125 -3.99 -10.19 6.97
CA GLN A 125 -5.30 -9.53 7.05
C GLN A 125 -5.39 -8.33 6.10
N THR A 126 -4.30 -7.56 5.98
CA THR A 126 -4.21 -6.46 5.02
C THR A 126 -4.32 -6.98 3.59
N ALA A 127 -3.62 -8.08 3.26
CA ALA A 127 -3.68 -8.71 1.93
C ALA A 127 -5.09 -9.19 1.58
N GLU A 128 -5.77 -9.85 2.52
CA GLU A 128 -7.17 -10.30 2.36
C GLU A 128 -8.12 -9.10 2.15
N SER A 129 -7.97 -8.05 2.96
CA SER A 129 -8.80 -6.84 2.82
C SER A 129 -8.57 -6.09 1.51
N TRP A 130 -7.33 -6.10 1.01
CA TRP A 130 -6.99 -5.53 -0.29
C TRP A 130 -7.62 -6.34 -1.41
N GLU A 131 -7.53 -7.66 -1.33
CA GLU A 131 -8.12 -8.55 -2.32
C GLU A 131 -9.63 -8.37 -2.43
N ASP A 132 -10.33 -8.25 -1.29
CA ASP A 132 -11.75 -7.93 -1.25
C ASP A 132 -12.06 -6.57 -1.91
N LEU A 133 -11.32 -5.52 -1.57
CA LEU A 133 -11.47 -4.20 -2.18
C LEU A 133 -11.25 -4.26 -3.69
N ARG A 134 -10.17 -4.91 -4.13
CA ARG A 134 -9.73 -4.99 -5.52
C ARG A 134 -10.76 -5.74 -6.36
N SER A 135 -11.21 -6.90 -5.87
CA SER A 135 -12.15 -7.76 -6.57
C SER A 135 -13.58 -7.21 -6.60
N ASN A 136 -13.96 -6.34 -5.65
CA ASN A 136 -15.29 -5.75 -5.63
C ASN A 136 -15.39 -4.34 -6.23
N TYR A 137 -14.33 -3.53 -6.19
CA TYR A 137 -14.40 -2.10 -6.53
C TYR A 137 -13.39 -1.65 -7.59
N LEU A 138 -12.24 -2.33 -7.70
CA LEU A 138 -11.12 -1.90 -8.57
C LEU A 138 -10.81 -2.90 -9.69
N THR A 139 -11.80 -3.70 -10.08
CA THR A 139 -11.74 -4.59 -11.25
C THR A 139 -11.55 -3.77 -12.53
N ASP A 140 -10.92 -4.36 -13.55
CA ASP A 140 -10.76 -3.71 -14.86
C ASP A 140 -12.10 -3.26 -15.46
N GLU A 141 -13.16 -4.07 -15.34
CA GLU A 141 -14.50 -3.73 -15.82
C GLU A 141 -15.04 -2.46 -15.15
N ARG A 142 -14.98 -2.37 -13.82
CA ARG A 142 -15.44 -1.18 -13.08
C ARG A 142 -14.64 0.06 -13.41
N LEU A 143 -13.32 -0.05 -13.52
CA LEU A 143 -12.47 1.08 -13.88
C LEU A 143 -12.76 1.56 -15.31
N TRP A 144 -13.03 0.63 -16.23
CA TRP A 144 -13.42 0.96 -17.60
C TRP A 144 -14.81 1.61 -17.66
N MET A 145 -15.78 1.11 -16.90
CA MET A 145 -17.11 1.74 -16.80
C MET A 145 -17.01 3.16 -16.24
N TRP A 146 -16.20 3.36 -15.20
CA TRP A 146 -15.94 4.66 -14.61
C TRP A 146 -15.32 5.62 -15.63
N GLU A 147 -14.29 5.19 -16.37
CA GLU A 147 -13.64 6.00 -17.40
C GLU A 147 -14.64 6.47 -18.47
N ARG A 148 -15.43 5.56 -19.03
CA ARG A 148 -16.45 5.88 -20.05
C ARG A 148 -17.51 6.85 -19.54
N GLU A 149 -17.88 6.74 -18.26
CA GLU A 149 -18.81 7.68 -17.64
C GLU A 149 -18.19 9.07 -17.49
N MET A 150 -16.91 9.17 -17.13
CA MET A 150 -16.20 10.45 -17.10
C MET A 150 -16.06 11.06 -18.50
N GLU A 151 -15.71 10.25 -19.51
CA GLU A 151 -15.64 10.70 -20.90
C GLU A 151 -16.97 11.32 -21.37
N ARG A 152 -18.11 10.71 -21.04
CA ARG A 152 -19.43 11.26 -21.39
C ARG A 152 -19.74 12.58 -20.68
N ARG A 153 -19.31 12.72 -19.43
CA ARG A 153 -19.56 13.93 -18.62
C ARG A 153 -18.69 15.12 -19.05
N PHE A 154 -17.49 14.83 -19.56
CA PHE A 154 -16.48 15.85 -19.84
C PHE A 154 -16.12 15.98 -21.33
N SER A 155 -16.70 15.16 -22.22
CA SER A 155 -16.61 15.39 -23.66
C SER A 155 -17.55 16.52 -24.09
N PRO A 156 -17.05 17.55 -24.78
CA PRO A 156 -17.89 18.53 -25.43
C PRO A 156 -18.56 17.84 -26.63
N VAL A 157 -19.89 17.80 -26.63
CA VAL A 157 -20.67 17.57 -27.87
C VAL A 157 -20.51 18.79 -28.76
#